data_AF-A0A8S9ZG94-F1
#
_entry.id   AF-A0A8S9ZG94-F1
#
_cell.length_a   1.000
_cell.length_b   1.000
_cell.length_c   1.000
_cell.angle_alpha   90.00
_cell.angle_beta   90.00
_cell.angle_gamma   90.00
#
_symmetry.space_group_name_H-M   'P 1'
#
loop_
_entity.id
_entity.type
_entity.pdbx_description
1 polymer ?
#
loop_
_entity_poly.entity_id
_entity_poly.type
_entity_poly.pdbx_seq_one_letter_code
_entity_poly.pdbx_strand_id
1 'polypeptide(L)'
;MLTRKELIAMRLYEFITSNNNKLSQTTKDRLSNQETRDSLIASLVDGTVFSILESLSDLQNLKEREFWDQREKKIKQLKDSGIYTDQRKRDIDKGILEGIDETVREQQNMLICAGLPQPLFKQSLDSEEIHLQMFIIQFILTLKDVYEDQQG
;
A
#
# COMPACT_ATOMS: atom_id res chain seq x y z
N MET A 1 12.10 10.61 27.89
CA MET A 1 11.03 10.57 26.87
C MET A 1 11.73 10.31 25.55
N LEU A 2 11.35 9.29 24.80
CA LEU A 2 11.91 9.07 23.47
C LEU A 2 11.36 10.12 22.52
N THR A 3 12.19 10.60 21.59
CA THR A 3 11.72 11.42 20.46
C THR A 3 10.87 10.56 19.52
N ARG A 4 10.01 11.19 18.73
CA ARG A 4 9.21 10.49 17.70
C ARG A 4 10.11 9.67 16.76
N LYS A 5 11.25 10.24 16.36
CA LYS A 5 12.25 9.56 15.52
C LYS A 5 12.78 8.28 16.17
N GLU A 6 13.15 8.34 17.46
CA GLU A 6 13.65 7.18 18.20
C GLU A 6 12.56 6.11 18.39
N LEU A 7 11.32 6.53 18.64
CA LEU A 7 10.18 5.61 18.77
C LEU A 7 9.91 4.87 17.44
N ILE A 8 9.86 5.59 16.32
CA ILE A 8 9.70 4.98 14.99
C ILE A 8 10.85 4.02 14.69
N ALA A 9 12.10 4.39 15.00
CA ALA A 9 13.26 3.54 14.80
C ALA A 9 13.18 2.23 15.61
N MET A 10 12.79 2.33 16.89
CA MET A 10 12.59 1.17 17.76
C MET A 10 11.49 0.25 17.23
N ARG A 11 10.33 0.80 16.88
CA ARG A 11 9.21 0.05 16.31
C ARG A 11 9.57 -0.62 14.98
N LEU A 12 10.34 0.05 14.13
CA LEU A 12 10.82 -0.52 12.87
C LEU A 12 11.70 -1.76 13.11
N TYR A 13 12.63 -1.66 14.06
CA TYR A 13 13.49 -2.78 14.43
C TYR A 13 12.68 -3.98 14.97
N GLU A 14 11.74 -3.72 15.87
CA GLU A 14 10.84 -4.75 16.42
C GLU A 14 9.98 -5.40 15.33
N PHE A 15 9.44 -4.60 14.42
CA PHE A 15 8.58 -5.04 13.33
C PHE A 15 9.33 -5.94 12.33
N ILE A 16 10.55 -5.54 11.93
CA ILE A 16 11.40 -6.35 11.05
C ILE A 16 11.78 -7.66 11.74
N THR A 17 12.20 -7.60 13.01
CA THR A 17 12.62 -8.79 13.77
C THR A 17 11.47 -9.79 13.90
N SER A 18 10.28 -9.31 14.24
CA SER A 18 9.08 -10.13 14.44
C SER A 18 8.57 -10.79 13.15
N ASN A 19 8.87 -10.21 11.99
CA ASN A 19 8.43 -10.71 10.70
C ASN A 19 9.56 -11.31 9.86
N ASN A 20 10.78 -11.42 10.39
CA ASN A 20 11.96 -11.83 9.63
C ASN A 20 11.81 -13.19 8.92
N ASN A 21 11.05 -14.12 9.48
CA ASN A 21 10.77 -15.42 8.86
C ASN A 21 9.84 -15.35 7.64
N LYS A 22 9.06 -14.27 7.47
CA LYS A 22 8.12 -14.05 6.37
C LYS A 22 8.71 -13.23 5.22
N LEU A 23 9.86 -12.60 5.43
CA LEU A 23 10.48 -11.72 4.44
C LEU A 23 11.29 -12.50 3.41
N SER A 24 11.19 -12.10 2.15
CA SER A 24 12.09 -12.56 1.08
C SER A 24 13.53 -12.12 1.34
N GLN A 25 14.50 -12.80 0.72
CA GLN A 25 15.90 -12.42 0.87
C GLN A 25 16.16 -10.99 0.34
N THR A 26 15.59 -10.65 -0.82
CA THR A 26 15.64 -9.30 -1.40
C THR A 26 15.16 -8.23 -0.41
N THR A 27 14.05 -8.49 0.30
CA THR A 27 13.50 -7.56 1.29
C THR A 27 14.43 -7.41 2.48
N LYS A 28 14.98 -8.52 2.99
CA LYS A 28 15.94 -8.52 4.10
C LYS A 28 17.19 -7.72 3.75
N ASP A 29 17.73 -7.89 2.55
CA ASP A 29 18.94 -7.21 2.13
C ASP A 29 18.73 -5.68 2.07
N ARG A 30 17.60 -5.23 1.51
CA ARG A 30 17.24 -3.80 1.46
C ARG A 30 17.03 -3.22 2.85
N LEU A 31 16.33 -3.93 3.73
CA LEU A 31 16.05 -3.47 5.10
C LEU A 31 17.25 -3.60 6.03
N SER A 32 18.27 -4.39 5.68
CA SER A 32 19.54 -4.47 6.40
C SER A 32 20.42 -3.24 6.17
N ASN A 33 20.22 -2.54 5.05
CA ASN A 33 20.91 -1.28 4.77
C ASN A 33 20.47 -0.17 5.75
N GLN A 34 21.44 0.43 6.46
CA GLN A 34 21.17 1.45 7.46
C GLN A 34 20.63 2.76 6.85
N GLU A 35 21.22 3.23 5.76
CA GLU A 35 20.80 4.46 5.07
C GLU A 35 19.33 4.38 4.60
N THR A 36 18.91 3.20 4.13
CA THR A 36 17.54 2.92 3.72
C THR A 36 16.58 3.03 4.91
N ARG A 37 16.94 2.46 6.06
CA ARG A 37 16.13 2.57 7.29
C ARG A 37 16.07 4.01 7.80
N ASP A 38 17.21 4.70 7.83
CA ASP A 38 17.30 6.08 8.32
C ASP A 38 16.47 7.03 7.44
N SER A 39 16.49 6.82 6.13
CA SER A 39 15.66 7.57 5.17
C SER A 39 14.17 7.28 5.35
N LEU A 40 13.79 6.01 5.59
CA LEU A 40 12.41 5.65 5.89
C LEU A 40 11.95 6.30 7.20
N ILE A 41 12.75 6.24 8.26
CA ILE A 41 12.40 6.85 9.54
C ILE A 41 12.22 8.36 9.35
N ALA A 42 13.13 9.01 8.62
CA ALA A 42 13.09 10.45 8.38
C ALA A 42 11.81 10.88 7.65
N SER A 43 11.36 10.13 6.63
CA SER A 43 10.14 10.46 5.89
C SER A 43 8.85 10.27 6.69
N LEU A 44 8.91 9.55 7.82
CA LEU A 44 7.76 9.29 8.69
C LEU A 44 7.65 10.28 9.85
N VAL A 45 8.69 11.06 10.16
CA VAL A 45 8.70 11.90 11.38
C VAL A 45 7.57 12.94 11.39
N ASP A 46 7.30 13.59 10.26
CA ASP A 46 6.34 14.70 10.21
C ASP A 46 4.87 14.25 10.24
N GLY A 47 4.60 12.97 9.96
CA GLY A 47 3.25 12.40 9.88
C GLY A 47 2.54 12.60 8.53
N THR A 48 3.15 13.30 7.57
CA THR A 48 2.56 13.56 6.24
C THR A 48 2.24 12.25 5.52
N VAL A 49 3.19 11.31 5.53
CA VAL A 49 3.03 9.98 4.90
C VAL A 49 1.87 9.21 5.53
N PHE A 50 1.67 9.34 6.84
CA PHE A 50 0.57 8.67 7.54
C PHE A 50 -0.80 9.22 7.09
N SER A 51 -0.98 10.55 7.06
CA SER A 51 -2.21 11.17 6.58
C SER A 51 -2.50 10.85 5.11
N ILE A 52 -1.46 10.77 4.28
CA ILE A 52 -1.60 10.32 2.89
C ILE A 52 -2.08 8.88 2.85
N LEU A 53 -1.50 7.96 3.63
CA LEU A 53 -1.93 6.56 3.67
C LEU A 53 -3.38 6.39 4.12
N GLU A 54 -3.85 7.16 5.11
CA GLU A 54 -5.27 7.16 5.49
C GLU A 54 -6.17 7.59 4.31
N SER A 55 -5.79 8.68 3.64
CA SER A 55 -6.51 9.16 2.45
C SER A 55 -6.51 8.14 1.30
N LEU A 56 -5.39 7.45 1.08
CA LEU A 56 -5.27 6.39 0.07
C LEU A 56 -6.11 5.17 0.43
N SER A 57 -6.25 4.83 1.73
CA SER A 57 -7.11 3.74 2.18
C SER A 57 -8.58 4.03 1.88
N ASP A 58 -9.03 5.26 2.14
CA ASP A 58 -10.38 5.70 1.79
C ASP A 58 -10.61 5.69 0.28
N LEU A 59 -9.63 6.16 -0.50
CA LEU A 59 -9.68 6.13 -1.96
C LEU A 59 -9.74 4.70 -2.49
N GLN A 60 -8.94 3.77 -1.94
CA GLN A 60 -8.98 2.34 -2.28
C GLN A 60 -10.37 1.78 -2.06
N ASN A 61 -10.95 1.99 -0.86
CA ASN A 61 -12.28 1.48 -0.51
C ASN A 61 -13.36 2.03 -1.45
N LEU A 62 -13.28 3.32 -1.82
CA LEU A 62 -14.19 3.94 -2.76
C LEU A 62 -14.06 3.32 -4.15
N LYS A 63 -12.83 3.14 -4.64
CA LYS A 63 -12.55 2.57 -5.96
C LYS A 63 -12.98 1.11 -6.06
N GLU A 64 -12.69 0.30 -5.05
CA GLU A 64 -13.14 -1.11 -5.00
C GLU A 64 -14.65 -1.23 -5.04
N ARG A 65 -15.37 -0.39 -4.28
CA ARG A 65 -16.84 -0.34 -4.33
C ARG A 65 -17.34 0.07 -5.72
N GLU A 66 -16.75 1.11 -6.30
CA GLU A 66 -17.08 1.56 -7.66
C GLU A 66 -16.91 0.43 -8.68
N PHE A 67 -15.77 -0.28 -8.65
CA PHE A 67 -15.49 -1.40 -9.54
C PHE A 67 -16.44 -2.57 -9.33
N TRP A 68 -16.77 -2.89 -8.07
CA TRP A 68 -17.74 -3.94 -7.76
C TRP A 68 -19.13 -3.62 -8.31
N ASP A 69 -19.62 -2.39 -8.09
CA ASP A 69 -20.92 -1.95 -8.57
C ASP A 69 -20.96 -1.93 -10.11
N GLN A 70 -19.89 -1.48 -10.76
CA GLN A 70 -19.74 -1.53 -12.22
C GLN A 70 -19.79 -2.97 -12.74
N ARG A 71 -19.10 -3.89 -12.07
CA ARG A 71 -19.09 -5.31 -12.42
C ARG A 71 -20.48 -5.91 -12.31
N GLU A 72 -21.18 -5.70 -11.21
CA GLU A 72 -22.53 -6.22 -10.98
C GLU A 72 -23.51 -5.69 -12.04
N LYS A 73 -23.47 -4.37 -12.30
CA LYS A 73 -24.32 -3.74 -13.31
C LYS A 73 -24.09 -4.32 -14.70
N LYS A 74 -22.84 -4.47 -15.14
CA LYS A 74 -22.52 -5.04 -16.47
C LYS A 74 -22.94 -6.51 -16.56
N ILE A 75 -22.72 -7.30 -15.52
CA ILE A 75 -23.15 -8.71 -15.49
C ILE A 75 -24.67 -8.80 -15.58
N LYS A 76 -25.41 -7.97 -14.85
CA LYS A 76 -26.87 -7.91 -14.90
C LYS A 76 -27.36 -7.56 -16.30
N GLN A 77 -26.81 -6.52 -16.92
CA GLN A 77 -27.15 -6.13 -18.29
C GLN A 77 -26.94 -7.25 -19.31
N LEU A 78 -25.86 -8.03 -19.19
CA LEU A 78 -25.62 -9.18 -20.06
C LEU A 78 -26.67 -10.28 -19.87
N LYS A 79 -27.06 -10.55 -18.62
CA LYS A 79 -28.11 -11.54 -18.30
C LYS A 79 -29.47 -11.08 -18.85
N ASP A 80 -29.85 -9.84 -18.61
CA ASP A 80 -31.12 -9.26 -19.05
C ASP A 80 -31.22 -9.23 -20.59
N SER A 81 -30.10 -9.04 -21.27
CA SER A 81 -30.02 -9.05 -22.75
C SER A 81 -29.95 -10.47 -23.35
N GLY A 82 -29.90 -11.53 -22.54
CA GLY A 82 -29.81 -12.93 -23.00
C GLY A 82 -28.49 -13.32 -23.67
N ILE A 83 -27.47 -12.47 -23.59
CA ILE A 83 -26.15 -12.67 -24.23
C ILE A 83 -25.05 -13.01 -23.21
N TYR A 84 -25.41 -13.31 -21.97
CA TYR A 84 -24.48 -13.68 -20.92
C TYR A 84 -23.70 -14.95 -21.31
N THR A 85 -22.37 -14.84 -21.29
CA THR A 85 -21.45 -15.96 -21.45
C THR A 85 -20.28 -15.80 -20.49
N ASP A 86 -19.63 -16.90 -20.14
CA ASP A 86 -18.43 -16.86 -19.29
C ASP A 86 -17.31 -16.04 -19.93
N GLN A 87 -17.22 -16.02 -21.26
CA GLN A 87 -16.24 -15.18 -21.96
C GLN A 87 -16.52 -13.69 -21.72
N ARG A 88 -17.78 -13.25 -21.88
CA ARG A 88 -18.11 -11.83 -21.65
C ARG A 88 -17.96 -11.42 -20.19
N LYS A 89 -18.25 -12.34 -19.26
CA LYS A 89 -17.95 -12.12 -17.84
C LYS A 89 -16.44 -11.94 -17.63
N ARG A 90 -15.60 -12.78 -18.24
CA ARG A 90 -14.13 -12.64 -18.19
C ARG A 90 -13.67 -11.31 -18.78
N ASP A 91 -14.27 -10.86 -19.87
CA ASP A 91 -13.92 -9.58 -20.50
C ASP A 91 -14.24 -8.39 -19.56
N ILE A 92 -15.36 -8.46 -18.83
CA ILE A 92 -15.68 -7.49 -17.78
C ILE A 92 -14.67 -7.57 -16.64
N ASP A 93 -14.44 -8.77 -16.10
CA ASP A 93 -13.51 -9.00 -14.99
C ASP A 93 -12.09 -8.50 -15.33
N LYS A 94 -11.63 -8.70 -16.58
CA LYS A 94 -10.36 -8.18 -17.07
C LYS A 94 -10.29 -6.66 -17.05
N GLY A 95 -11.31 -5.97 -17.56
CA GLY A 95 -11.34 -4.50 -17.54
C GLY A 95 -11.40 -3.93 -16.12
N ILE A 96 -12.01 -4.65 -15.17
CA ILE A 96 -11.98 -4.28 -13.76
C ILE A 96 -10.58 -4.42 -13.18
N LEU A 97 -9.88 -5.53 -13.46
CA LEU A 97 -8.50 -5.74 -13.01
C LEU A 97 -7.55 -4.67 -13.56
N GLU A 98 -7.68 -4.30 -14.84
CA GLU A 98 -6.90 -3.21 -15.45
C GLU A 98 -7.12 -1.87 -14.72
N GLY A 99 -8.35 -1.59 -14.27
CA GLY A 99 -8.65 -0.40 -13.47
C GLY A 99 -8.08 -0.45 -12.05
N ILE A 100 -8.04 -1.64 -11.43
CA ILE A 100 -7.39 -1.86 -10.14
C ILE A 100 -5.88 -1.65 -10.27
N ASP A 101 -5.25 -2.17 -11.32
CA ASP A 101 -3.82 -1.98 -11.58
C ASP A 101 -3.46 -0.50 -11.75
N GLU A 102 -4.29 0.28 -12.43
CA GLU A 102 -4.09 1.73 -12.55
C GLU A 102 -4.24 2.44 -11.18
N THR A 103 -5.22 2.04 -10.38
CA THR A 103 -5.39 2.58 -9.01
C THR A 103 -4.14 2.33 -8.16
N VAL A 104 -3.58 1.11 -8.23
CA VAL A 104 -2.33 0.76 -7.54
C VAL A 104 -1.17 1.64 -8.01
N ARG A 105 -1.06 1.88 -9.32
CA ARG A 105 -0.01 2.76 -9.89
C ARG A 105 -0.13 4.19 -9.39
N GLU A 106 -1.33 4.74 -9.34
CA GLU A 106 -1.60 6.08 -8.81
C GLU A 106 -1.21 6.17 -7.32
N GLN A 107 -1.57 5.17 -6.52
CA GLN A 107 -1.21 5.08 -5.10
C GLN A 107 0.31 5.00 -4.89
N GLN A 108 1.00 4.17 -5.67
CA GLN A 108 2.46 4.09 -5.65
C GLN A 108 3.09 5.44 -5.96
N ASN A 109 2.59 6.16 -6.97
CA ASN A 109 3.07 7.50 -7.31
C ASN A 109 2.86 8.50 -6.18
N MET A 110 1.68 8.51 -5.56
CA MET A 110 1.41 9.39 -4.42
C MET A 110 2.34 9.12 -3.23
N LEU A 111 2.63 7.84 -2.94
CA LEU A 111 3.56 7.45 -1.88
C LEU A 111 5.01 7.84 -2.17
N ILE A 112 5.43 7.76 -3.44
CA ILE A 112 6.75 8.26 -3.86
C ILE A 112 6.82 9.78 -3.70
N CYS A 113 5.79 10.51 -4.13
CA CYS A 113 5.71 11.96 -3.97
C CYS A 113 5.64 12.40 -2.50
N ALA A 114 5.10 11.54 -1.62
CA ALA A 114 5.11 11.75 -0.16
C ALA A 114 6.52 11.66 0.47
N GLY A 115 7.54 11.30 -0.31
CA GLY A 115 8.92 11.24 0.15
C GLY A 115 9.34 9.88 0.70
N LEU A 116 8.57 8.80 0.42
CA LEU A 116 9.05 7.46 0.77
C LEU A 116 10.30 7.11 -0.05
N PRO A 117 11.32 6.51 0.59
CA PRO A 117 12.63 6.38 -0.03
C PRO A 117 12.68 5.29 -1.11
N GLN A 118 13.45 5.55 -2.15
CA GLN A 118 14.05 4.49 -2.96
C GLN A 118 15.12 3.79 -2.10
N PRO A 119 15.23 2.45 -2.08
CA PRO A 119 14.59 1.47 -2.98
C PRO A 119 13.34 0.77 -2.40
N LEU A 120 12.66 1.36 -1.39
CA LEU A 120 11.50 0.73 -0.74
C LEU A 120 10.20 0.94 -1.52
N PHE A 121 10.04 2.11 -2.15
CA PHE A 121 8.86 2.44 -2.96
C PHE A 121 9.25 2.82 -4.37
N LYS A 122 8.68 2.13 -5.35
CA LYS A 122 8.77 2.48 -6.77
C LYS A 122 7.53 1.98 -7.49
N GLN A 123 7.18 2.60 -8.61
CA GLN A 123 6.11 2.06 -9.44
C GLN A 123 6.52 0.67 -9.94
N SER A 124 5.71 -0.35 -9.64
CA SER A 124 6.02 -1.74 -9.99
C SER A 124 4.77 -2.61 -9.98
N LEU A 125 4.69 -3.51 -10.96
CA LEU A 125 3.75 -4.64 -10.97
C LEU A 125 4.45 -5.97 -10.60
N ASP A 126 5.76 -5.93 -10.31
CA ASP A 126 6.48 -7.10 -9.82
C ASP A 126 5.96 -7.49 -8.44
N SER A 127 5.69 -8.78 -8.26
CA SER A 127 5.12 -9.31 -7.04
C SER A 127 6.02 -9.07 -5.85
N GLU A 128 7.33 -9.29 -5.95
CA GLU A 128 8.23 -9.09 -4.80
C GLU A 128 8.27 -7.62 -4.36
N GLU A 129 8.26 -6.69 -5.31
CA GLU A 129 8.21 -5.26 -5.03
C GLU A 129 6.90 -4.85 -4.35
N ILE A 130 5.75 -5.36 -4.83
CA ILE A 130 4.46 -5.11 -4.20
C ILE A 130 4.46 -5.64 -2.77
N HIS A 131 4.96 -6.86 -2.54
CA HIS A 131 5.04 -7.43 -1.19
C HIS A 131 5.92 -6.60 -0.25
N LEU A 132 7.06 -6.09 -0.73
CA LEU A 132 7.91 -5.17 0.04
C LEU A 132 7.14 -3.89 0.40
N GLN A 133 6.51 -3.24 -0.58
CA GLN A 133 5.76 -2.00 -0.36
C GLN A 133 4.61 -2.21 0.62
N MET A 134 3.87 -3.31 0.48
CA MET A 134 2.80 -3.68 1.40
C MET A 134 3.34 -3.95 2.81
N PHE A 135 4.51 -4.58 2.94
CA PHE A 135 5.16 -4.78 4.24
C PHE A 135 5.49 -3.44 4.92
N ILE A 136 5.98 -2.45 4.16
CA ILE A 136 6.25 -1.12 4.71
C ILE A 136 4.97 -0.36 5.03
N ILE A 137 3.92 -0.44 4.19
CA ILE A 137 2.61 0.14 4.49
C ILE A 137 2.06 -0.43 5.80
N GLN A 138 2.12 -1.76 5.97
CA GLN A 138 1.69 -2.43 7.20
C GLN A 138 2.44 -1.91 8.42
N PHE A 139 3.76 -1.72 8.32
CA PHE A 139 4.55 -1.10 9.38
C PHE A 139 4.03 0.31 9.71
N ILE A 140 3.85 1.17 8.69
CA ILE A 140 3.42 2.56 8.92
C ILE A 140 2.04 2.61 9.59
N LEU A 141 1.12 1.71 9.20
CA LEU A 141 -0.19 1.60 9.83
C LEU A 141 -0.12 1.18 11.32
N THR A 142 0.97 0.52 11.77
CA THR A 142 1.17 0.23 13.20
C THR A 142 1.61 1.44 14.02
N LEU A 143 1.96 2.57 13.37
CA LEU A 143 2.45 3.77 14.03
C LEU A 143 1.32 4.76 14.35
N LYS A 144 0.05 4.36 14.21
CA LYS A 144 -1.10 5.24 14.44
C LYS A 144 -1.06 5.94 15.81
N ASP A 145 -0.74 5.19 16.86
CA ASP A 145 -0.56 5.69 18.23
C ASP A 145 0.52 6.77 18.33
N VAL A 146 1.61 6.63 17.56
CA VAL A 146 2.72 7.58 17.52
C VAL A 146 2.30 8.97 17.02
N TYR A 147 1.25 9.05 16.20
CA TYR A 147 0.74 10.31 15.65
C TYR A 147 -0.50 10.83 16.39
N GLU A 148 -1.28 9.97 17.05
CA GLU A 148 -2.47 10.35 17.82
C GLU A 148 -2.12 10.97 19.19
N ASP A 149 -1.07 10.47 19.87
CA ASP A 149 -0.71 10.88 21.23
C ASP A 149 -0.05 12.29 21.34
N GLN A 150 0.02 13.06 20.26
CA GLN A 150 0.61 14.41 20.24
C GLN A 150 -0.31 15.52 19.72
N GLN A 151 -1.63 15.26 19.64
CA GLN A 151 -2.64 16.31 19.43
C GLN A 151 -3.26 16.86 20.74
N GLY A 152 -2.64 16.56 21.90
CA GLY A 152 -3.04 17.08 23.22
C GLY A 152 -2.00 18.01 23.84
#